data_AF-A0AAD1B3J1-F1
#
_entry.id   AF-A0AAD1B3J1-F1
#
_cell.length_a   1.000
_cell.length_b   1.000
_cell.length_c   1.000
_cell.angle_alpha   90.00
_cell.angle_beta   90.00
_cell.angle_gamma   90.00
#
_symmetry.space_group_name_H-M   'P 1'
#
loop_
_entity.id
_entity.type
_entity.pdbx_description
1 polymer ?
#
loop_
_entity_poly.entity_id
_entity_poly.type
_entity_poly.pdbx_seq_one_letter_code
_entity_poly.pdbx_strand_id
1 'polypeptide(L)'
;MAPNFPKLAGQGEKYLDKQLHDIKSGKRQVLEMTGLLTNLSDQDLADIAAYFASQKGSVGAADPKVVARGEELFRGGKLDQGMPACTGCHSPNGAGNAAAGFPHLGGQHAQYVAKQLTDFREGNRTNDGDTMVMRSIAAKLSNKDIEAVSSYIQGLH
;
A
#
# COMPACT_ATOMS: atom_id res chain seq x y z
N MET A 1 3.63 6.71 -17.45
CA MET A 1 4.03 5.65 -16.50
C MET A 1 2.85 4.69 -16.36
N ALA A 2 3.07 3.38 -16.31
CA ALA A 2 1.99 2.40 -16.23
C ALA A 2 1.36 2.43 -14.81
N PRO A 3 0.11 2.91 -14.65
CA PRO A 3 -0.52 3.12 -13.34
C PRO A 3 -0.74 1.83 -12.52
N ASN A 4 -0.55 0.67 -13.14
CA ASN A 4 -0.63 -0.64 -12.49
C ASN A 4 0.65 -1.01 -11.69
N PHE A 5 1.80 -0.37 -11.99
CA PHE A 5 3.02 -0.56 -11.21
C PHE A 5 3.08 0.45 -10.07
N PRO A 6 3.45 0.03 -8.84
CA PRO A 6 3.51 0.93 -7.71
C PRO A 6 4.62 1.97 -7.85
N LYS A 7 4.37 3.17 -7.33
CA LYS A 7 5.43 4.11 -6.98
C LYS A 7 6.22 3.57 -5.80
N LEU A 8 7.54 3.52 -5.95
CA LEU A 8 8.48 3.16 -4.88
C LEU A 8 9.18 4.39 -4.28
N ALA A 9 9.24 5.49 -5.03
CA ALA A 9 9.91 6.71 -4.62
C ALA A 9 9.32 7.28 -3.32
N GLY A 10 10.16 7.47 -2.30
CA GLY A 10 9.79 8.02 -1.00
C GLY A 10 9.03 7.03 -0.10
N GLN A 11 8.97 5.75 -0.48
CA GLN A 11 8.40 4.71 0.37
C GLN A 11 9.33 4.40 1.56
N GLY A 12 8.79 3.95 2.69
CA GLY A 12 9.59 3.58 3.84
C GLY A 12 10.54 2.42 3.55
N GLU A 13 11.83 2.60 3.83
CA GLU A 13 12.89 1.62 3.58
C GLU A 13 12.58 0.25 4.17
N LYS A 14 12.21 0.20 5.46
CA LYS A 14 11.82 -1.05 6.15
C LYS A 14 10.65 -1.76 5.47
N TYR A 15 9.70 -1.02 4.90
CA TYR A 15 8.59 -1.62 4.16
C TYR A 15 9.07 -2.16 2.80
N LEU A 16 9.88 -1.39 2.07
CA LEU A 16 10.45 -1.83 0.79
C LEU A 16 11.28 -3.10 0.95
N ASP A 17 12.20 -3.11 1.92
CA ASP A 17 13.04 -4.25 2.25
C ASP A 17 12.21 -5.50 2.54
N LYS A 18 11.19 -5.38 3.41
CA LYS A 18 10.23 -6.46 3.67
C LYS A 18 9.56 -6.95 2.38
N GLN A 19 9.07 -6.04 1.53
CA GLN A 19 8.37 -6.44 0.30
C GLN A 19 9.32 -7.14 -0.69
N LEU A 20 10.57 -6.69 -0.81
CA LEU A 20 11.57 -7.34 -1.66
C LEU A 20 11.84 -8.77 -1.19
N HIS A 21 12.03 -8.98 0.11
CA HIS A 21 12.20 -10.31 0.69
C HIS A 21 10.95 -11.20 0.53
N ASP A 22 9.75 -10.65 0.75
CA ASP A 22 8.50 -11.39 0.57
C ASP A 22 8.27 -11.79 -0.89
N ILE A 23 8.65 -10.93 -1.85
CA ILE A 23 8.54 -11.22 -3.29
C ILE A 23 9.59 -12.26 -3.69
N LYS A 24 10.85 -12.08 -3.26
CA LYS A 24 11.96 -13.02 -3.54
C LYS A 24 11.67 -14.42 -3.00
N SER A 25 11.09 -14.53 -1.80
CA SER A 25 10.72 -15.81 -1.18
C SER A 25 9.39 -16.40 -1.69
N GLY A 26 8.62 -15.66 -2.49
CA GLY A 26 7.31 -16.08 -2.97
C GLY A 26 6.17 -15.96 -1.94
N LYS A 27 6.43 -15.41 -0.73
CA LYS A 27 5.37 -15.06 0.23
C LYS A 27 4.41 -14.00 -0.32
N ARG A 28 4.89 -13.17 -1.24
CA ARG A 28 4.07 -12.26 -2.04
C ARG A 28 4.32 -12.53 -3.52
N GLN A 29 3.34 -13.12 -4.18
CA GLN A 29 3.43 -13.40 -5.62
C GLN A 29 3.24 -12.11 -6.44
N VAL A 30 4.22 -11.80 -7.28
CA VAL A 30 4.16 -10.73 -8.29
C VAL A 30 4.78 -11.32 -9.56
N LEU A 31 3.93 -11.77 -10.49
CA LEU A 31 4.37 -12.52 -11.67
C LEU A 31 5.33 -11.72 -12.55
N GLU A 32 5.13 -10.41 -12.62
CA GLU A 32 5.99 -9.48 -13.35
C GLU A 32 7.40 -9.36 -12.75
N MET A 33 7.60 -9.82 -11.51
CA MET A 33 8.90 -9.81 -10.81
C MET A 33 9.52 -11.21 -10.68
N THR A 34 8.92 -12.25 -11.25
CA THR A 34 9.46 -13.62 -11.19
C THR A 34 10.88 -13.66 -11.75
N GLY A 35 11.83 -14.14 -10.94
CA GLY A 35 13.25 -14.26 -11.31
C GLY A 35 14.09 -13.00 -11.15
N LEU A 36 13.48 -11.81 -11.01
CA LEU A 36 14.23 -10.54 -10.95
C LEU A 36 15.08 -10.42 -9.68
N LEU A 37 14.62 -10.96 -8.56
CA LEU A 37 15.29 -10.83 -7.25
C LEU A 37 16.11 -12.08 -6.88
N THR A 38 16.10 -13.13 -7.71
CA THR A 38 16.64 -14.46 -7.36
C THR A 38 18.14 -14.44 -7.06
N ASN A 39 18.91 -13.65 -7.82
CA ASN A 39 20.37 -13.60 -7.71
C ASN A 39 20.87 -12.39 -6.91
N LEU A 40 19.98 -11.61 -6.29
CA LEU A 40 20.36 -10.46 -5.47
C LEU A 40 20.68 -10.91 -4.04
N SER A 41 21.76 -10.39 -3.46
CA SER A 41 22.08 -10.60 -2.05
C SER A 41 21.12 -9.80 -1.16
N ASP A 42 21.11 -10.10 0.15
CA ASP A 42 20.29 -9.34 1.10
C ASP A 42 20.78 -7.88 1.21
N GLN A 43 22.09 -7.64 1.01
CA GLN A 43 22.64 -6.29 0.92
C GLN A 43 22.13 -5.55 -0.33
N ASP A 44 22.06 -6.21 -1.49
CA ASP A 44 21.51 -5.59 -2.70
C ASP A 44 20.05 -5.18 -2.50
N LEU A 45 19.25 -6.01 -1.81
CA LEU A 45 17.86 -5.68 -1.51
C LEU A 45 17.75 -4.47 -0.57
N ALA A 46 18.59 -4.42 0.47
CA ALA A 46 18.67 -3.28 1.38
C ALA A 46 19.07 -2.00 0.64
N ASP A 47 20.06 -2.07 -0.25
CA ASP A 47 20.54 -0.94 -1.04
C ASP A 47 19.46 -0.42 -2.01
N ILE A 48 18.70 -1.33 -2.64
CA ILE A 48 17.55 -0.98 -3.49
C ILE A 48 16.45 -0.30 -2.66
N ALA A 49 16.16 -0.83 -1.46
CA ALA A 49 15.19 -0.24 -0.56
C ALA A 49 15.59 1.18 -0.14
N ALA A 50 16.84 1.38 0.27
CA ALA A 50 17.39 2.68 0.63
C ALA A 50 17.36 3.66 -0.56
N TYR A 51 17.73 3.19 -1.75
CA TYR A 51 17.71 4.00 -2.97
C TYR A 51 16.32 4.55 -3.26
N PHE A 52 15.29 3.71 -3.32
CA PHE A 52 13.92 4.18 -3.59
C PHE A 52 13.33 4.99 -2.45
N ALA A 53 13.67 4.67 -1.19
CA ALA A 53 13.28 5.48 -0.04
C ALA A 53 13.83 6.91 -0.09
N SER A 54 15.03 7.09 -0.65
CA SER A 54 15.67 8.41 -0.80
C SER A 54 15.04 9.30 -1.89
N GLN A 55 14.28 8.72 -2.80
CA GLN A 55 13.69 9.46 -3.91
C GLN A 55 12.50 10.32 -3.46
N LYS A 56 12.27 11.42 -4.19
CA LYS A 56 11.10 12.27 -3.95
C LYS A 56 9.84 11.62 -4.52
N GLY A 57 8.87 11.36 -3.66
CA GLY A 57 7.53 10.90 -4.05
C GLY A 57 6.79 11.92 -4.93
N SER A 58 5.70 11.47 -5.56
CA SER A 58 4.85 12.31 -6.40
C SER A 58 3.38 12.12 -6.05
N VAL A 59 2.62 13.20 -6.15
CA VAL A 59 1.18 13.23 -5.87
C VAL A 59 0.41 13.22 -7.19
N GLY A 60 -0.65 12.43 -7.27
CA GLY A 60 -1.56 12.40 -8.41
C GLY A 60 -2.81 13.25 -8.18
N ALA A 61 -3.80 13.13 -9.06
CA ALA A 61 -5.09 13.76 -8.88
C ALA A 61 -6.09 12.78 -8.25
N ALA A 62 -6.87 13.23 -7.27
CA ALA A 62 -8.04 12.50 -6.80
C ALA A 62 -9.26 12.86 -7.66
N ASP A 63 -10.14 11.88 -7.93
CA ASP A 63 -11.40 12.13 -8.63
C ASP A 63 -12.39 12.86 -7.69
N PRO A 64 -12.81 14.09 -8.01
CA PRO A 64 -13.74 14.87 -7.20
C PRO A 64 -15.08 14.16 -6.91
N LYS A 65 -15.50 13.20 -7.75
CA LYS A 65 -16.76 12.49 -7.58
C LYS A 65 -16.75 11.52 -6.39
N VAL A 66 -15.58 11.00 -6.03
CA VAL A 66 -15.45 9.96 -4.99
C VAL A 66 -14.49 10.34 -3.86
N VAL A 67 -13.72 11.43 -4.02
CA VAL A 67 -12.70 11.86 -3.05
C VAL A 67 -13.25 12.08 -1.65
N ALA A 68 -14.45 12.69 -1.52
CA ALA A 68 -15.06 12.95 -0.22
C ALA A 68 -15.39 11.65 0.54
N ARG A 69 -15.89 10.64 -0.17
CA ARG A 69 -16.15 9.31 0.41
C ARG A 69 -14.85 8.61 0.79
N GLY A 70 -13.82 8.74 -0.03
CA GLY A 70 -12.49 8.19 0.26
C GLY A 70 -11.87 8.80 1.50
N GLU A 71 -12.00 10.13 1.66
CA GLU A 71 -11.55 10.85 2.85
C GLU A 71 -12.29 10.42 4.12
N GLU A 72 -13.62 10.34 4.06
CA GLU A 72 -14.46 9.89 5.16
C GLU A 72 -14.01 8.52 5.68
N LEU A 73 -13.80 7.57 4.77
CA LEU A 73 -13.33 6.22 5.10
C LEU A 73 -11.90 6.23 5.63
N PHE A 74 -11.00 6.99 5.00
CA PHE A 74 -9.59 7.04 5.40
C PHE A 74 -9.43 7.61 6.82
N ARG A 75 -10.17 8.67 7.13
CA ARG A 75 -10.11 9.38 8.42
C ARG A 75 -11.01 8.79 9.51
N GLY A 76 -12.15 8.22 9.13
CA GLY A 76 -13.18 7.75 10.07
C GLY A 76 -13.29 6.22 10.20
N GLY A 77 -12.83 5.47 9.20
CA GLY A 77 -13.06 4.03 9.15
C GLY A 77 -14.56 3.67 9.02
N LYS A 78 -14.93 2.49 9.52
CA LYS A 78 -16.32 2.01 9.66
C LYS A 78 -16.43 1.36 11.03
N LEU A 79 -16.47 2.18 12.07
CA LEU A 79 -16.38 1.72 13.46
C LEU A 79 -17.55 0.80 13.85
N ASP A 80 -18.74 1.06 13.29
CA ASP A 80 -19.92 0.20 13.40
C ASP A 80 -19.70 -1.22 12.84
N GLN A 81 -18.77 -1.38 11.90
CA GLN A 81 -18.36 -2.66 11.31
C GLN A 81 -17.02 -3.18 11.87
N GLY A 82 -16.49 -2.53 12.91
CA GLY A 82 -15.21 -2.87 13.53
C GLY A 82 -13.98 -2.51 12.69
N MET A 83 -14.09 -1.64 11.69
CA MET A 83 -12.97 -1.20 10.86
C MET A 83 -12.41 0.13 11.40
N PRO A 84 -11.16 0.17 11.92
CA PRO A 84 -10.54 1.42 12.35
C PRO A 84 -10.24 2.34 11.16
N ALA A 85 -10.01 3.61 11.44
CA ALA A 85 -9.53 4.57 10.44
C ALA A 85 -8.12 4.20 9.93
N CYS A 86 -7.86 4.44 8.65
CA CYS A 86 -6.57 4.19 8.02
C CYS A 86 -5.45 5.07 8.61
N THR A 87 -5.82 6.28 9.04
CA THR A 87 -4.90 7.29 9.61
C THR A 87 -4.14 6.82 10.84
N GLY A 88 -4.68 5.87 11.62
CA GLY A 88 -4.03 5.34 12.81
C GLY A 88 -2.71 4.60 12.51
N CYS A 89 -2.60 4.00 11.32
CA CYS A 89 -1.39 3.30 10.88
C CYS A 89 -0.68 4.04 9.76
N HIS A 90 -1.42 4.66 8.83
CA HIS A 90 -0.87 5.27 7.62
C HIS A 90 -0.68 6.79 7.72
N SER A 91 -0.90 7.39 8.89
CA SER A 91 -0.83 8.82 9.17
C SER A 91 -1.94 9.65 8.48
N PRO A 92 -2.34 10.82 9.04
CA PRO A 92 -3.38 11.67 8.46
C PRO A 92 -3.12 12.16 7.03
N ASN A 93 -1.84 12.26 6.65
CA ASN A 93 -1.38 12.67 5.32
C ASN A 93 -0.88 11.49 4.47
N GLY A 94 -1.12 10.25 4.90
CA GLY A 94 -0.70 9.06 4.16
C GLY A 94 0.81 8.79 4.20
N ALA A 95 1.59 9.47 5.05
CA ALA A 95 3.04 9.29 5.13
C ALA A 95 3.49 7.91 5.64
N GLY A 96 2.58 7.09 6.17
CA GLY A 96 2.93 5.82 6.81
C GLY A 96 3.57 6.01 8.18
N ASN A 97 4.19 4.94 8.67
CA ASN A 97 5.04 4.93 9.86
C ASN A 97 6.18 3.94 9.62
N ALA A 98 7.33 4.45 9.18
CA ALA A 98 8.47 3.65 8.77
C ALA A 98 9.01 2.76 9.91
N ALA A 99 9.06 3.26 11.15
CA ALA A 99 9.54 2.49 12.30
C ALA A 99 8.66 1.25 12.58
N ALA A 100 7.34 1.42 12.46
CA ALA A 100 6.35 0.34 12.58
C ALA A 100 6.22 -0.54 11.33
N GLY A 101 6.82 -0.15 10.20
CA GLY A 101 6.70 -0.86 8.93
C GLY A 101 5.38 -0.60 8.18
N PHE A 102 4.63 0.43 8.58
CA PHE A 102 3.41 0.83 7.86
C PHE A 102 3.79 1.67 6.63
N PRO A 103 3.37 1.27 5.42
CA PRO A 103 3.78 1.95 4.20
C PRO A 103 3.19 3.35 4.08
N HIS A 104 3.96 4.21 3.39
CA HIS A 104 3.49 5.43 2.77
C HIS A 104 2.46 5.09 1.69
N LEU A 105 1.29 5.72 1.78
CA LEU A 105 0.19 5.58 0.81
C LEU A 105 0.01 6.84 -0.03
N GLY A 106 0.27 8.02 0.52
CA GLY A 106 0.09 9.31 -0.16
C GLY A 106 0.68 9.34 -1.57
N GLY A 107 -0.10 9.82 -2.53
CA GLY A 107 0.34 9.92 -3.93
C GLY A 107 0.44 8.59 -4.69
N GLN A 108 0.18 7.44 -4.08
CA GLN A 108 0.24 6.14 -4.76
C GLN A 108 -0.81 6.05 -5.87
N HIS A 109 -0.53 5.28 -6.93
CA HIS A 109 -1.49 5.07 -8.00
C HIS A 109 -2.77 4.39 -7.49
N ALA A 110 -3.93 4.99 -7.78
CA ALA A 110 -5.23 4.50 -7.34
C ALA A 110 -5.49 3.06 -7.82
N GLN A 111 -5.10 2.73 -9.05
CA GLN A 111 -5.24 1.37 -9.59
C GLN A 111 -4.44 0.34 -8.79
N TYR A 112 -3.20 0.68 -8.41
CA TYR A 112 -2.38 -0.19 -7.57
C TYR A 112 -2.99 -0.35 -6.17
N VAL A 113 -3.42 0.74 -5.53
CA VAL A 113 -4.06 0.70 -4.20
C VAL A 113 -5.33 -0.15 -4.24
N ALA A 114 -6.17 0.05 -5.25
CA ALA A 114 -7.40 -0.71 -5.44
C ALA A 114 -7.12 -2.21 -5.59
N LYS A 115 -6.10 -2.55 -6.39
CA LYS A 115 -5.63 -3.93 -6.51
C LYS A 115 -5.18 -4.49 -5.17
N GLN A 116 -4.36 -3.77 -4.39
CA GLN A 116 -3.85 -4.28 -3.12
C GLN A 116 -4.96 -4.49 -2.10
N LEU A 117 -5.90 -3.55 -1.98
CA LEU A 117 -7.06 -3.69 -1.09
C LEU A 117 -7.94 -4.87 -1.51
N THR A 118 -8.17 -5.04 -2.81
CA THR A 118 -8.93 -6.20 -3.33
C THR A 118 -8.18 -7.50 -3.04
N ASP A 119 -6.88 -7.58 -3.30
CA ASP A 119 -6.08 -8.78 -3.05
C ASP A 119 -6.06 -9.16 -1.56
N PHE A 120 -6.01 -8.19 -0.65
CA PHE A 120 -6.16 -8.45 0.78
C PHE A 120 -7.58 -8.92 1.13
N ARG A 121 -8.62 -8.29 0.57
CA ARG A 121 -10.02 -8.68 0.83
C ARG A 121 -10.31 -10.11 0.39
N GLU A 122 -9.81 -10.50 -0.78
CA GLU A 122 -10.04 -11.82 -1.38
C GLU A 122 -9.02 -12.89 -0.92
N GLY A 123 -8.02 -12.51 -0.11
CA GLY A 123 -6.98 -13.43 0.37
C GLY A 123 -5.91 -13.79 -0.66
N ASN A 124 -5.85 -13.10 -1.80
CA ASN A 124 -4.79 -13.25 -2.80
C ASN A 124 -3.45 -12.65 -2.34
N ARG A 125 -3.47 -11.77 -1.33
CA ARG A 125 -2.27 -11.25 -0.66
C ARG A 125 -2.33 -11.54 0.85
N THR A 126 -1.36 -12.30 1.34
CA THR A 126 -1.32 -12.83 2.72
C THR A 126 -0.03 -12.49 3.46
N ASN A 127 0.85 -11.67 2.87
CA ASN A 127 2.13 -11.31 3.48
C ASN A 127 2.03 -10.30 4.64
N ASP A 128 0.82 -10.03 5.14
CA ASP A 128 0.55 -9.33 6.40
C ASP A 128 0.61 -10.28 7.62
N GLY A 129 0.89 -11.58 7.41
CA GLY A 129 1.14 -12.56 8.46
C GLY A 129 -0.13 -13.04 9.17
N ASP A 130 0.03 -13.89 10.18
CA ASP A 130 -1.10 -14.57 10.84
C ASP A 130 -2.04 -13.63 11.60
N THR A 131 -1.61 -12.40 11.88
CA THR A 131 -2.44 -11.35 12.48
C THR A 131 -3.43 -10.73 11.49
N MET A 132 -3.24 -10.95 10.18
CA MET A 132 -4.19 -10.60 9.11
C MET A 132 -4.65 -9.14 9.14
N VAL A 133 -3.77 -8.21 9.52
CA VAL A 133 -4.15 -6.81 9.78
C VAL A 133 -4.86 -6.20 8.57
N MET A 134 -4.25 -6.29 7.38
CA MET A 134 -4.82 -5.68 6.17
C MET A 134 -5.97 -6.50 5.61
N ARG A 135 -5.91 -7.84 5.71
CA ARG A 135 -7.02 -8.71 5.31
C ARG A 135 -8.29 -8.43 6.12
N SER A 136 -8.15 -8.23 7.44
CA SER A 136 -9.28 -7.93 8.35
C SER A 136 -9.92 -6.57 8.05
N ILE A 137 -9.10 -5.57 7.74
CA ILE A 137 -9.58 -4.23 7.33
C ILE A 137 -10.26 -4.32 5.96
N ALA A 138 -9.60 -4.91 4.97
CA ALA A 138 -10.08 -4.97 3.60
C ALA A 138 -11.39 -5.80 3.46
N ALA A 139 -11.60 -6.79 4.33
CA ALA A 139 -12.85 -7.55 4.44
C ALA A 139 -14.11 -6.68 4.65
N LYS A 140 -13.96 -5.45 5.14
CA LYS A 140 -15.06 -4.51 5.40
C LYS A 140 -15.28 -3.50 4.28
N LEU A 141 -14.49 -3.56 3.20
CA LEU A 141 -14.56 -2.62 2.09
C LEU A 141 -15.33 -3.21 0.90
N SER A 142 -16.38 -2.51 0.46
CA SER A 142 -17.03 -2.80 -0.82
C SER A 142 -16.16 -2.33 -1.99
N ASN A 143 -16.49 -2.73 -3.22
CA ASN A 143 -15.79 -2.24 -4.42
C ASN A 143 -15.82 -0.70 -4.53
N LYS A 144 -16.95 -0.08 -4.18
CA LYS A 144 -17.10 1.38 -4.18
C LYS A 144 -16.24 2.04 -3.09
N ASP A 145 -16.11 1.42 -1.92
CA ASP A 145 -15.24 1.93 -0.86
C ASP A 145 -13.76 1.85 -1.29
N ILE A 146 -13.35 0.73 -1.91
CA ILE A 146 -11.99 0.55 -2.43
C ILE A 146 -11.67 1.60 -3.50
N GLU A 147 -12.57 1.82 -4.46
CA GLU A 147 -12.41 2.86 -5.48
C GLU A 147 -12.25 4.26 -4.87
N ALA A 148 -13.13 4.61 -3.92
CA ALA A 148 -13.12 5.91 -3.28
C ALA A 148 -11.83 6.16 -2.48
N VAL A 149 -11.44 5.21 -1.61
CA VAL A 149 -10.21 5.31 -0.80
C VAL A 149 -8.97 5.34 -1.69
N SER A 150 -8.94 4.56 -2.77
CA SER A 150 -7.81 4.55 -3.70
C SER A 150 -7.65 5.88 -4.44
N SER A 151 -8.77 6.48 -4.86
CA SER A 151 -8.80 7.81 -5.48
C SER A 151 -8.31 8.89 -4.51
N TYR A 152 -8.80 8.86 -3.26
CA TYR A 152 -8.36 9.79 -2.22
C TYR A 152 -6.85 9.69 -1.96
N ILE A 153 -6.35 8.47 -1.76
CA ILE A 153 -4.92 8.20 -1.51
C ILE A 153 -4.04 8.73 -2.65
N GLN A 154 -4.49 8.66 -3.90
CA GLN A 154 -3.72 9.17 -5.04
C GLN A 154 -3.48 10.68 -4.98
N GLY A 155 -4.40 11.45 -4.41
CA GLY A 155 -4.27 12.90 -4.21
C GLY A 155 -3.75 13.32 -2.82
N LEU A 156 -3.61 12.37 -1.90
CA LEU A 156 -3.22 12.62 -0.51
C LEU A 156 -1.73 12.97 -0.39
N HIS A 157 -1.42 13.97 0.44
CA HIS A 157 -0.07 14.46 0.74
C HIS A 157 0.00 15.19 2.08
#